data_AF-A0A1H2AL03-F1
#
_entry.id   AF-A0A1H2AL03-F1
#
_cell.length_a   1.000
_cell.length_b   1.000
_cell.length_c   1.000
_cell.angle_alpha   90.00
_cell.angle_beta   90.00
_cell.angle_gamma   90.00
#
_symmetry.space_group_name_H-M   'P 1'
#
loop_
_entity.id
_entity.type
_entity.pdbx_description
1 polymer ?
#
loop_
_entity_poly.entity_id
_entity_poly.type
_entity_poly.pdbx_seq_one_letter_code
_entity_poly.pdbx_strand_id
1 'polypeptide(L)'
;MAWEKFNPNLAAHDLVQDMKWNPEIRKQFKTNEAAVLDRYKMSPEERKAIEERDFRKLYDLGMHPYLGGQLSRFIWGNDAGKGAVEASNKLVASLQGHDRDIPKN
;
A
#
# COMPACT_ATOMS: atom_id res chain seq x y z
N MET A 1 -2.86 4.15 19.75
CA MET A 1 -3.73 4.13 18.55
C MET A 1 -2.91 4.56 17.33
N ALA A 2 -3.25 4.16 16.09
CA ALA A 2 -2.43 4.37 14.88
C ALA A 2 -1.95 5.81 14.59
N TRP A 3 -2.51 6.81 15.27
CA TRP A 3 -2.13 8.22 15.18
C TRP A 3 -0.81 8.56 15.90
N GLU A 4 -0.39 7.79 16.90
CA GLU A 4 0.85 8.09 17.68
C GLU A 4 2.13 7.78 16.91
N LYS A 5 2.05 6.96 15.86
CA LYS A 5 3.21 6.55 15.04
C LYS A 5 3.29 7.25 13.69
N PHE A 6 2.35 8.14 13.36
CA PHE A 6 2.32 8.78 12.05
C PHE A 6 3.64 9.49 11.75
N ASN A 7 4.26 9.13 10.63
CA ASN A 7 5.50 9.72 10.17
C ASN A 7 5.23 10.50 8.87
N PRO A 8 5.13 11.84 8.89
CA PRO A 8 4.81 12.63 7.70
C PRO A 8 5.88 12.57 6.60
N ASN A 9 7.09 12.09 6.91
CA ASN A 9 8.22 12.01 5.97
C ASN A 9 8.33 10.64 5.29
N LEU A 10 7.34 9.75 5.47
CA LEU A 10 7.34 8.44 4.85
C LEU A 10 7.10 8.59 3.34
N ALA A 11 8.08 8.20 2.52
CA ALA A 11 8.03 8.39 1.07
C ALA A 11 6.86 7.63 0.40
N ALA A 12 6.31 6.61 1.06
CA ALA A 12 5.08 5.92 0.69
C ALA A 12 3.88 6.86 0.62
N HIS A 13 3.85 7.95 1.39
CA HIS A 13 2.80 8.96 1.29
C HIS A 13 2.85 9.68 -0.05
N ASP A 14 4.04 10.08 -0.48
CA ASP A 14 4.24 10.74 -1.77
C ASP A 14 3.90 9.78 -2.92
N LEU A 15 4.36 8.53 -2.85
CA LEU A 15 4.00 7.50 -3.82
C LEU A 15 2.48 7.38 -3.98
N VAL A 16 1.73 7.31 -2.88
CA VAL A 16 0.27 7.14 -2.93
C VAL A 16 -0.41 8.38 -3.50
N GLN A 17 0.07 9.58 -3.18
CA GLN A 17 -0.45 10.82 -3.74
C GLN A 17 -0.17 10.92 -5.25
N ASP A 18 1.03 10.59 -5.68
CA ASP A 18 1.41 10.55 -7.09
C ASP A 18 0.61 9.50 -7.86
N MET A 19 0.43 8.31 -7.29
CA MET A 19 -0.44 7.29 -7.83
C MET A 19 -1.90 7.75 -7.90
N LYS A 20 -2.39 8.58 -6.98
CA LYS A 20 -3.76 9.10 -7.02
C LYS A 20 -3.97 10.05 -8.20
N TRP A 21 -3.04 10.99 -8.40
CA TRP A 21 -3.18 12.05 -9.40
C TRP A 21 -2.64 11.67 -10.78
N ASN A 22 -1.73 10.70 -10.87
CA ASN A 22 -1.10 10.27 -12.12
C ASN A 22 -1.42 8.80 -12.45
N PRO A 23 -2.37 8.56 -13.38
CA PRO A 23 -2.70 7.21 -13.84
C PRO A 23 -1.53 6.44 -14.45
N GLU A 24 -0.56 7.14 -15.04
CA GLU A 24 0.60 6.50 -15.67
C GLU A 24 1.54 5.89 -14.63
N ILE A 25 1.71 6.55 -13.48
CA ILE A 25 2.45 5.97 -12.35
C ILE A 25 1.77 4.70 -11.85
N ARG A 26 0.43 4.67 -11.77
CA ARG A 26 -0.31 3.44 -11.40
C ARG A 26 -0.07 2.30 -12.39
N LYS A 27 -0.07 2.62 -13.69
CA LYS A 27 0.19 1.64 -14.74
C LYS A 27 1.62 1.10 -14.64
N GLN A 28 2.60 1.99 -14.50
CA GLN A 28 4.00 1.61 -14.33
C GLN A 28 4.22 0.81 -13.06
N PHE A 29 3.56 1.15 -11.96
CA PHE A 29 3.64 0.42 -10.70
C PHE A 29 3.16 -1.02 -10.86
N LYS A 30 2.07 -1.25 -11.63
CA LYS A 30 1.57 -2.60 -11.93
C LYS A 30 2.48 -3.40 -12.85
N THR A 31 3.19 -2.75 -13.77
CA THR A 31 4.06 -3.42 -14.74
C THR A 31 5.48 -3.64 -14.22
N ASN A 32 6.03 -2.67 -13.49
CA ASN A 32 7.37 -2.68 -12.95
C ASN A 32 7.41 -1.84 -11.66
N GLU A 33 6.93 -2.46 -10.58
CA GLU A 33 6.88 -1.85 -9.26
C GLU A 33 8.24 -1.34 -8.80
N ALA A 34 9.29 -2.17 -8.90
CA ALA A 34 10.63 -1.83 -8.44
C ALA A 34 11.16 -0.53 -9.06
N ALA A 35 10.98 -0.35 -10.37
CA ALA A 35 11.42 0.86 -11.08
C ALA A 35 10.61 2.11 -10.70
N VAL A 36 9.38 1.95 -10.20
CA VAL A 36 8.60 3.06 -9.63
C VAL A 36 9.09 3.37 -8.22
N LEU A 37 9.29 2.34 -7.38
CA LEU A 37 9.80 2.50 -6.01
C LEU A 37 11.20 3.15 -6.00
N ASP A 38 12.07 2.85 -6.97
CA ASP A 38 13.40 3.45 -7.14
C ASP A 38 13.39 4.99 -7.29
N ARG A 39 12.24 5.58 -7.67
CA ARG A 39 12.10 7.04 -7.82
C ARG A 39 11.94 7.77 -6.50
N TYR A 40 11.57 7.05 -5.45
CA TYR A 40 11.29 7.62 -4.14
C TYR A 40 12.43 7.31 -3.19
N LYS A 41 12.74 8.25 -2.29
CA LYS A 41 13.79 8.07 -1.27
C LYS A 41 13.28 7.22 -0.10
N MET A 42 12.82 6.02 -0.41
CA MET A 42 12.30 5.07 0.58
C MET A 42 13.43 4.48 1.43
N SER A 43 13.14 4.25 2.70
CA SER A 43 14.03 3.41 3.52
C SER A 43 13.98 1.95 3.03
N PRO A 44 15.02 1.14 3.26
CA PRO A 44 15.00 -0.28 2.88
C PRO A 44 13.82 -1.05 3.52
N GLU A 45 13.48 -0.73 4.77
CA GLU A 45 12.37 -1.36 5.48
C GLU A 45 11.00 -0.99 4.89
N GLU A 46 10.83 0.28 4.52
CA GLU A 46 9.61 0.77 3.89
C GLU A 46 9.40 0.15 2.51
N ARG A 47 10.44 0.15 1.68
CA ARG A 47 10.40 -0.49 0.36
C ARG A 47 10.02 -1.95 0.47
N LYS A 48 10.71 -2.68 1.35
CA LYS A 48 10.45 -4.10 1.61
C LYS A 48 9.01 -4.33 2.05
N ALA A 49 8.49 -3.49 2.95
CA ALA A 49 7.11 -3.61 3.42
C ALA A 49 6.08 -3.37 2.30
N ILE A 50 6.36 -2.47 1.34
CA ILE A 50 5.52 -2.32 0.14
C ILE A 50 5.63 -3.58 -0.73
N GLU A 51 6.84 -4.01 -1.09
CA GLU A 51 7.08 -5.16 -1.99
C GLU A 51 6.44 -6.46 -1.45
N GLU A 52 6.53 -6.69 -0.14
CA GLU A 52 5.96 -7.85 0.56
C GLU A 52 4.47 -7.67 0.91
N ARG A 53 3.89 -6.50 0.66
CA ARG A 53 2.52 -6.14 1.05
C ARG A 53 2.27 -6.23 2.56
N ASP A 54 3.30 -5.96 3.35
CA ASP A 54 3.23 -5.91 4.80
C ASP A 54 2.71 -4.54 5.28
N PHE A 55 1.39 -4.37 5.20
CA PHE A 55 0.73 -3.14 5.66
C PHE A 55 0.87 -2.95 7.17
N ARG A 56 1.01 -4.03 7.94
CA ARG A 56 1.26 -3.95 9.38
C ARG A 56 2.59 -3.25 9.64
N LYS A 57 3.67 -3.70 8.99
CA LYS A 57 4.99 -3.05 9.06
C LYS A 57 4.93 -1.62 8.53
N LEU A 58 4.20 -1.34 7.45
CA LEU A 58 4.00 0.04 6.97
C LEU A 58 3.35 0.94 8.04
N TYR A 59 2.32 0.45 8.74
CA TYR A 59 1.71 1.23 9.83
C TYR A 59 2.62 1.37 11.04
N ASP A 60 3.42 0.36 11.35
CA ASP A 60 4.45 0.46 12.39
C ASP A 60 5.54 1.49 12.05
N LEU A 61 5.86 1.66 10.77
CA LEU A 61 6.76 2.71 10.24
C LEU A 61 6.10 4.10 10.15
N GLY A 62 4.80 4.19 10.43
CA GLY A 62 4.07 5.46 10.48
C GLY A 62 3.24 5.79 9.24
N MET A 63 2.87 4.79 8.44
CA MET A 63 1.94 4.97 7.34
C MET A 63 0.60 5.57 7.81
N HIS A 64 0.05 6.53 7.05
CA HIS A 64 -1.24 7.09 7.38
C HIS A 64 -2.36 6.10 7.00
N PRO A 65 -3.33 5.78 7.89
CA PRO A 65 -4.40 4.81 7.62
C PRO A 65 -5.16 5.03 6.31
N TYR A 66 -5.51 6.28 6.00
CA TYR A 66 -6.19 6.60 4.75
C TYR A 66 -5.32 6.33 3.50
N LEU A 67 -4.04 6.71 3.53
CA LEU A 67 -3.12 6.51 2.40
C LEU A 67 -2.78 5.02 2.26
N GLY A 68 -2.64 4.30 3.37
CA GLY A 68 -2.47 2.84 3.36
C GLY A 68 -3.67 2.13 2.72
N GLY A 69 -4.89 2.56 3.06
CA GLY A 69 -6.09 2.07 2.40
C GLY A 69 -6.20 2.43 0.91
N GLN A 70 -5.61 3.55 0.47
CA GLN A 70 -5.53 3.88 -0.96
C GLN A 70 -4.48 3.03 -1.68
N LEU A 71 -3.31 2.83 -1.07
CA LEU A 71 -2.27 1.96 -1.60
C LEU A 71 -2.79 0.53 -1.80
N SER A 72 -3.50 -0.02 -0.81
CA SER A 72 -4.07 -1.38 -0.91
C SER A 72 -5.04 -1.50 -2.08
N ARG A 73 -5.83 -0.45 -2.37
CA ARG A 73 -6.67 -0.39 -3.56
C ARG A 73 -5.81 -0.37 -4.81
N PHE A 74 -4.83 0.53 -4.94
CA PHE A 74 -4.02 0.56 -6.15
C PHE A 74 -3.30 -0.76 -6.47
N ILE A 75 -2.92 -1.50 -5.42
CA ILE A 75 -2.30 -2.82 -5.52
C ILE A 75 -3.30 -3.92 -5.89
N TRP A 76 -4.43 -4.03 -5.18
CA TRP A 76 -5.32 -5.19 -5.27
C TRP A 76 -6.68 -4.94 -5.92
N GLY A 77 -7.07 -3.69 -6.13
CA GLY A 77 -8.41 -3.34 -6.57
C GLY A 77 -8.43 -2.12 -7.47
N ASN A 78 -8.82 -2.29 -8.73
CA ASN A 78 -9.16 -1.14 -9.56
C ASN A 78 -10.36 -1.45 -10.45
N ASP A 79 -11.53 -1.45 -9.84
CA ASP A 79 -12.84 -1.11 -10.39
C ASP A 79 -13.78 -0.90 -9.20
N ALA A 80 -14.58 0.17 -9.19
CA ALA A 80 -15.51 0.45 -8.11
C ALA A 80 -16.53 -0.71 -8.01
N GLY A 81 -16.38 -1.57 -7.00
CA GLY A 81 -17.12 -2.83 -6.88
C GLY A 81 -16.29 -3.93 -6.22
N LYS A 82 -16.26 -5.13 -6.83
CA LYS A 82 -15.59 -6.33 -6.29
C LYS A 82 -14.11 -6.10 -5.92
N GLY A 83 -13.39 -5.28 -6.69
CA GLY A 83 -11.99 -4.95 -6.40
C GLY A 83 -11.78 -4.14 -5.12
N ALA A 84 -12.74 -3.30 -4.72
CA ALA A 84 -12.65 -2.54 -3.48
C ALA A 84 -12.86 -3.42 -2.24
N VAL A 85 -13.74 -4.43 -2.34
CA VAL A 85 -13.95 -5.44 -1.30
C VAL A 85 -12.73 -6.34 -1.15
N GLU A 86 -12.15 -6.79 -2.26
CA GLU A 86 -10.92 -7.58 -2.25
C GLU A 86 -9.75 -6.83 -1.62
N ALA A 87 -9.54 -5.56 -1.99
CA ALA A 87 -8.50 -4.72 -1.40
C ALA A 87 -8.69 -4.51 0.11
N SER A 88 -9.94 -4.34 0.56
CA SER A 88 -10.27 -4.22 1.98
C SER A 88 -9.97 -5.51 2.74
N ASN A 89 -10.38 -6.66 2.21
CA ASN A 89 -10.12 -7.95 2.84
C ASN A 89 -8.62 -8.25 2.93
N LYS A 90 -7.85 -7.95 1.87
CA LYS A 90 -6.39 -8.17 1.85
C LYS A 90 -5.68 -7.23 2.83
N LEU A 91 -6.14 -5.99 2.95
CA LEU A 91 -5.63 -5.05 3.94
C LEU A 91 -5.87 -5.55 5.38
N VAL A 92 -7.08 -6.02 5.68
CA VAL A 92 -7.41 -6.55 7.02
C VAL A 92 -6.60 -7.81 7.33
N ALA A 93 -6.46 -8.72 6.38
CA ALA A 93 -5.63 -9.92 6.54
C ALA A 93 -4.16 -9.56 6.84
N SER A 94 -3.58 -8.64 6.07
CA SER A 94 -2.22 -8.13 6.29
C SER A 94 -2.06 -7.50 7.68
N LEU A 95 -3.03 -6.71 8.13
CA LEU A 95 -3.05 -6.13 9.48
C LEU A 95 -3.07 -7.17 10.60
N GLN A 96 -3.78 -8.28 10.38
CA GLN A 96 -3.89 -9.40 11.32
C GLN A 96 -2.68 -10.34 11.28
N GLY A 97 -1.77 -10.18 10.30
CA GLY A 97 -0.61 -11.05 10.11
C GLY A 97 -0.94 -12.36 9.38
N HIS A 98 -2.04 -12.39 8.62
CA HIS A 98 -2.40 -13.52 7.77
C HIS A 98 -1.82 -13.34 6.36
N ASP A 99 -1.08 -14.35 5.90
CA ASP A 99 -0.43 -14.34 4.59
C ASP A 99 -1.35 -14.89 3.48
N ARG A 100 -1.41 -14.13 2.38
CA ARG A 100 -1.90 -14.40 1.02
C ARG A 100 -3.25 -15.08 0.72
N ASP A 101 -3.90 -15.81 1.62
CA ASP A 101 -5.18 -16.49 1.30
C ASP A 101 -6.36 -15.87 2.05
N ILE A 102 -7.11 -15.03 1.36
CA ILE A 102 -8.49 -14.73 1.77
C ILE A 102 -9.33 -15.93 1.34
N PRO A 103 -10.03 -16.62 2.26
CA PRO A 103 -10.98 -17.65 1.89
C PRO A 103 -12.04 -17.04 0.95
N LYS A 104 -12.23 -17.65 -0.21
CA LYS A 104 -13.39 -17.35 -1.06
C LYS A 104 -14.61 -17.93 -0.35
N ASN A 105 -15.44 -17.06 0.22
CA ASN A 105 -16.84 -17.40 0.49
C ASN A 105 -17.60 -17.53 -0.83
#